data_AF-A0A4Z1P2U4-F1
#
_entry.id   AF-A0A4Z1P2U4-F1
#
_cell.length_a   1.000
_cell.length_b   1.000
_cell.length_c   1.000
_cell.angle_alpha   90.00
_cell.angle_beta   90.00
_cell.angle_gamma   90.00
#
_symmetry.space_group_name_H-M   'P 1'
#
loop_
_entity.id
_entity.type
_entity.pdbx_description
1 polymer ?
#
loop_
_entity_poly.entity_id
_entity_poly.type
_entity_poly.pdbx_seq_one_letter_code
_entity_poly.pdbx_strand_id
1 'polypeptide(L)'
;MAPPSKLTISTSSLHRLIKEESSYHKELTNQQARIATLEQPSEDENAEYKLKQEKQALEETRAVLPSMKTKIKEALLKLEEQLEATGADAPESEVTKAKEVIASAKEAVKE
;
A
#
# COMPACT_ATOMS: atom_id res chain seq x y z
N MET A 1 -11.86 25.08 -12.28
CA MET A 1 -12.11 24.25 -11.09
C MET A 1 -11.50 24.94 -9.88
N ALA A 2 -12.18 24.92 -8.74
CA ALA A 2 -11.58 25.33 -7.47
C ALA A 2 -10.49 24.32 -7.06
N PRO A 3 -9.45 24.74 -6.33
CA PRO A 3 -8.45 23.81 -5.79
C PRO A 3 -9.12 22.85 -4.79
N PRO A 4 -8.63 21.60 -4.69
CA PRO A 4 -9.15 20.63 -3.72
C PRO A 4 -8.91 21.12 -2.29
N SER A 5 -9.83 20.78 -1.39
CA SER A 5 -9.69 21.06 0.04
C SER A 5 -8.47 20.31 0.62
N LYS A 6 -7.95 20.80 1.74
CA LYS A 6 -6.91 20.07 2.48
C LYS A 6 -7.40 18.67 2.85
N LEU A 7 -8.68 18.48 3.18
CA LEU A 7 -9.22 17.19 3.62
C LEU A 7 -9.21 16.19 2.46
N THR A 8 -9.63 16.65 1.28
CA THR A 8 -9.58 15.89 0.03
C THR A 8 -8.15 15.50 -0.35
N ILE A 9 -7.17 16.40 -0.18
CA ILE A 9 -5.75 16.13 -0.46
C ILE A 9 -5.20 15.03 0.47
N SER A 10 -5.41 15.16 1.78
CA SER A 10 -4.94 14.19 2.77
C SER A 10 -5.61 12.83 2.57
N THR A 11 -6.93 12.80 2.33
CA THR A 11 -7.69 11.59 2.00
C THR A 11 -7.13 10.88 0.77
N SER A 12 -6.89 11.63 -0.31
CA SER A 12 -6.34 11.08 -1.56
C SER A 12 -4.93 10.54 -1.39
N SER A 13 -4.12 11.21 -0.56
CA SER A 13 -2.75 10.81 -0.28
C SER A 13 -2.69 9.49 0.50
N LEU A 14 -3.50 9.36 1.55
CA LEU A 14 -3.60 8.11 2.32
C LEU A 14 -4.14 6.97 1.45
N HIS A 15 -5.18 7.21 0.67
CA HIS A 15 -5.74 6.21 -0.24
C HIS A 15 -4.73 5.71 -1.27
N ARG A 16 -3.84 6.57 -1.79
CA ARG A 16 -2.76 6.15 -2.69
C ARG A 16 -1.76 5.24 -1.98
N LEU A 17 -1.37 5.56 -0.75
CA LEU A 17 -0.44 4.73 0.02
C LEU A 17 -1.01 3.32 0.27
N ILE A 18 -2.29 3.21 0.64
CA ILE A 18 -2.96 1.91 0.82
C ILE A 18 -2.93 1.08 -0.48
N LYS A 19 -3.22 1.73 -1.62
CA LYS A 19 -3.16 1.06 -2.93
C LYS A 19 -1.75 0.61 -3.31
N GLU A 20 -0.75 1.42 -2.98
CA GLU A 20 0.65 1.10 -3.21
C GLU A 20 1.08 -0.11 -2.37
N GLU A 21 0.79 -0.12 -1.07
CA GLU A 21 1.04 -1.26 -0.18
C GLU A 21 0.35 -2.54 -0.69
N SER A 22 -0.94 -2.45 -1.04
CA SER A 22 -1.69 -3.58 -1.63
C SER A 22 -1.05 -4.10 -2.92
N SER A 23 -0.48 -3.22 -3.75
CA SER A 23 0.25 -3.63 -4.95
C SER A 23 1.51 -4.41 -4.62
N TYR A 24 2.26 -4.04 -3.58
CA TYR A 24 3.43 -4.80 -3.14
C TYR A 24 3.04 -6.18 -2.58
N HIS A 25 1.95 -6.30 -1.83
CA HIS A 25 1.45 -7.62 -1.38
C HIS A 25 1.05 -8.52 -2.55
N LYS A 26 0.39 -7.96 -3.58
CA LYS A 26 0.09 -8.69 -4.81
C LYS A 26 1.37 -9.14 -5.52
N GLU A 27 2.38 -8.27 -5.59
CA GLU A 27 3.65 -8.62 -6.23
C GLU A 27 4.40 -9.72 -5.47
N LEU A 28 4.42 -9.71 -4.14
CA LEU A 28 4.96 -10.80 -3.34
C LEU A 28 4.29 -12.15 -3.68
N THR A 29 2.97 -12.14 -3.83
CA THR A 29 2.21 -13.36 -4.19
C THR A 29 2.60 -13.86 -5.58
N ASN A 30 2.75 -12.95 -6.55
CA ASN A 30 3.18 -13.30 -7.90
C ASN A 30 4.61 -13.84 -7.92
N GLN A 31 5.54 -13.19 -7.22
CA GLN A 31 6.94 -13.61 -7.09
C GLN A 31 7.04 -14.99 -6.45
N GLN A 32 6.27 -15.26 -5.39
CA GLN A 32 6.20 -16.59 -4.76
C GLN A 32 5.72 -17.66 -5.74
N ALA A 33 4.69 -17.38 -6.55
CA ALA A 33 4.22 -18.31 -7.57
C ALA A 33 5.26 -18.56 -8.68
N ARG A 34 6.00 -17.52 -9.10
CA ARG A 34 7.11 -17.67 -10.06
C ARG A 34 8.26 -18.48 -9.49
N ILE A 35 8.64 -18.24 -8.23
CA ILE A 35 9.65 -19.03 -7.51
C ILE A 35 9.23 -20.50 -7.46
N ALA A 36 8.00 -20.81 -7.05
CA ALA A 36 7.51 -22.18 -6.98
C ALA A 36 7.57 -22.91 -8.34
N THR A 37 7.37 -22.16 -9.43
CA THR A 37 7.50 -22.68 -10.81
C THR A 37 8.98 -22.92 -11.16
N LEU A 38 9.87 -21.98 -10.83
CA LEU A 38 11.32 -22.07 -11.10
C LEU A 38 12.02 -23.15 -10.24
N GLU A 39 11.42 -23.56 -9.13
CA GLU A 39 11.90 -24.66 -8.29
C GLU A 39 11.58 -26.05 -8.88
N GLN A 40 10.71 -26.13 -9.88
CA GLN A 40 10.45 -27.40 -10.58
C GLN A 40 11.63 -27.78 -11.49
N PRO A 41 11.88 -29.09 -11.69
CA PRO A 41 12.89 -29.55 -12.65
C PRO A 41 12.66 -28.94 -14.04
N SER A 42 13.74 -28.43 -14.63
CA SER A 42 13.72 -27.76 -15.93
C SER A 42 14.98 -28.09 -16.70
N GLU A 43 14.88 -28.18 -18.02
CA GLU A 43 16.03 -28.30 -18.94
C GLU A 43 16.66 -26.93 -19.27
N ASP A 44 16.12 -25.84 -18.71
CA ASP A 44 16.68 -24.50 -18.86
C ASP A 44 18.01 -24.37 -18.11
N GLU A 45 19.10 -24.24 -18.86
CA GLU A 45 20.46 -24.02 -18.33
C GLU A 45 20.57 -22.79 -17.41
N ASN A 46 19.62 -21.84 -17.51
CA ASN A 46 19.58 -20.63 -16.69
C ASN A 46 18.63 -20.74 -15.48
N ALA A 47 18.03 -21.90 -15.21
CA ALA A 47 17.02 -22.05 -14.17
C ALA A 47 17.50 -21.58 -12.78
N GLU A 48 18.72 -21.96 -12.38
CA GLU A 48 19.29 -21.57 -11.09
C GLU A 48 19.51 -20.05 -10.99
N TYR A 49 20.02 -19.43 -12.05
CA TYR A 49 20.24 -17.99 -12.10
C TYR A 49 18.91 -17.22 -12.00
N LYS A 50 17.89 -17.66 -12.77
CA LYS A 50 16.54 -17.07 -12.72
C LYS A 50 15.92 -17.22 -11.33
N LEU A 51 16.05 -18.39 -10.70
CA LEU A 51 15.56 -18.62 -9.35
C LEU A 51 16.21 -17.68 -8.33
N LYS A 52 17.54 -17.50 -8.42
CA LYS A 52 18.27 -16.59 -7.53
C LYS A 52 17.82 -15.13 -7.71
N GLN A 53 17.66 -14.68 -8.95
CA GLN A 53 17.17 -13.34 -9.24
C GLN A 53 15.76 -13.12 -8.69
N GLU A 54 14.85 -14.06 -8.90
CA GLU A 54 13.48 -13.95 -8.43
C GLU A 54 13.40 -13.93 -6.89
N LYS A 55 14.21 -14.75 -6.22
CA LYS A 55 14.34 -14.71 -4.75
C LYS A 55 14.89 -13.38 -4.24
N GLN A 56 15.86 -12.79 -4.94
CA GLN A 56 16.37 -11.46 -4.59
C GLN A 56 15.27 -10.39 -4.76
N ALA A 57 14.53 -10.40 -5.87
CA ALA A 57 13.43 -9.46 -6.11
C ALA A 57 12.31 -9.59 -5.06
N LEU A 58 12.01 -10.81 -4.60
CA LEU A 58 11.08 -11.05 -3.49
C LEU A 58 11.53 -10.36 -2.20
N GLU A 59 12.81 -10.50 -1.84
CA GLU A 59 13.35 -9.88 -0.63
C GLU A 59 13.40 -8.35 -0.73
N GLU A 60 13.75 -7.81 -1.89
CA GLU A 60 13.70 -6.36 -2.15
C GLU A 60 12.27 -5.82 -2.01
N THR A 61 11.27 -6.53 -2.55
CA THR A 61 9.85 -6.15 -2.42
C THR A 61 9.39 -6.21 -0.96
N ARG A 62 9.77 -7.27 -0.23
CA ARG A 62 9.48 -7.42 1.19
C ARG A 62 10.09 -6.30 2.02
N ALA A 63 11.30 -5.85 1.68
CA ALA A 63 12.00 -4.79 2.40
C ALA A 63 11.32 -3.41 2.28
N VAL A 64 10.48 -3.19 1.27
CA VAL A 64 9.74 -1.92 1.10
C VAL A 64 8.54 -1.82 2.06
N LEU A 65 7.89 -2.94 2.37
CA LEU A 65 6.64 -2.97 3.15
C LEU A 65 6.71 -2.30 4.52
N PRO A 66 7.77 -2.47 5.35
CA PRO A 66 7.85 -1.79 6.65
C PRO A 66 7.81 -0.26 6.53
N SER A 67 8.46 0.28 5.49
CA SER A 67 8.45 1.72 5.20
C SER A 67 7.07 2.20 4.74
N MET A 68 6.34 1.39 3.95
CA MET A 68 4.97 1.69 3.53
C MET A 68 4.02 1.72 4.71
N LYS A 69 4.05 0.70 5.56
CA LYS A 69 3.25 0.61 6.78
C LYS A 69 3.47 1.82 7.69
N THR A 70 4.71 2.28 7.82
CA THR A 70 5.05 3.50 8.59
C THR A 70 4.42 4.75 7.97
N LYS A 71 4.58 4.95 6.65
CA LYS A 71 3.98 6.09 5.94
C LYS A 71 2.44 6.10 6.03
N ILE A 72 1.82 4.92 5.97
CA ILE A 72 0.35 4.79 6.11
C ILE A 72 -0.09 5.16 7.52
N LYS A 73 0.60 4.70 8.56
CA LYS A 73 0.29 5.08 9.95
C LYS A 73 0.41 6.59 10.18
N GLU A 74 1.46 7.20 9.67
CA GLU A 74 1.66 8.66 9.77
C GLU A 74 0.58 9.44 9.01
N ALA A 75 0.23 9.01 7.79
CA ALA A 75 -0.80 9.65 7.00
C ALA A 75 -2.21 9.44 7.58
N LEU A 76 -2.45 8.27 8.19
CA LEU A 76 -3.67 7.97 8.93
C LEU A 76 -3.85 8.92 10.11
N LEU A 77 -2.83 9.03 10.98
CA LEU A 77 -2.87 9.94 12.13
C LEU A 77 -3.15 11.38 11.70
N LYS A 78 -2.44 11.87 10.67
CA LYS A 78 -2.65 13.22 10.12
C LYS A 78 -4.07 13.43 9.59
N LEU A 79 -4.66 12.43 8.94
CA LEU A 79 -6.02 12.55 8.42
C LEU A 79 -7.05 12.54 9.54
N GLU A 80 -6.85 11.74 10.59
CA GLU A 80 -7.71 11.72 11.78
C GLU A 80 -7.68 13.07 12.51
N GLU A 81 -6.50 13.60 12.81
CA GLU A 81 -6.33 14.92 13.44
C GLU A 81 -7.00 16.03 12.61
N GLN A 82 -6.83 15.98 11.28
CA GLN A 82 -7.43 16.95 10.39
C GLN A 82 -8.96 16.84 10.33
N LEU A 83 -9.51 15.63 10.38
CA LEU A 83 -10.95 15.40 10.40
C LEU A 83 -11.57 15.90 11.71
N GLU A 84 -10.87 15.74 12.84
CA GLU A 84 -11.29 16.32 14.13
C GLU A 84 -11.29 17.85 14.09
N ALA A 85 -10.23 18.45 13.52
CA ALA A 85 -10.07 19.90 13.49
C ALA A 85 -11.00 20.63 12.50
N THR A 86 -11.32 20.00 11.36
CA THR A 86 -12.00 20.69 10.24
C THR A 86 -13.23 19.95 9.70
N GLY A 87 -13.53 18.75 10.18
CA GLY A 87 -14.58 17.91 9.63
C GLY A 87 -16.00 18.44 9.85
N ALA A 88 -16.23 19.27 10.87
CA ALA A 88 -17.55 19.85 11.14
C ALA A 88 -17.97 20.87 10.07
N ASP A 89 -17.01 21.59 9.50
CA ASP A 89 -17.24 22.64 8.50
C ASP A 89 -17.02 22.14 7.05
N ALA A 90 -16.57 20.90 6.89
CA ALA A 90 -16.30 20.30 5.59
C ALA A 90 -17.58 19.73 4.94
N PRO A 91 -17.65 19.64 3.60
CA PRO A 91 -18.76 18.97 2.94
C PRO A 91 -18.92 17.52 3.40
N GLU A 92 -20.15 17.09 3.64
CA GLU A 92 -20.46 15.74 4.14
C GLU A 92 -19.86 14.63 3.27
N SER A 93 -19.80 14.84 1.95
CA SER A 93 -19.18 13.90 1.01
C SER A 93 -17.67 13.74 1.23
N GLU A 94 -16.95 14.81 1.56
CA GLU A 94 -15.51 14.76 1.88
C GLU A 94 -15.28 14.05 3.21
N VAL A 95 -16.10 14.36 4.22
CA VAL A 95 -16.05 13.73 5.56
C VAL A 95 -16.30 12.23 5.46
N THR A 96 -17.31 11.83 4.69
CA THR A 96 -17.66 10.42 4.46
C THR A 96 -16.49 9.69 3.80
N LYS A 97 -15.91 10.28 2.74
CA LYS A 97 -14.77 9.68 2.05
C LYS A 97 -13.54 9.55 2.95
N ALA A 98 -13.25 10.56 3.76
CA ALA A 98 -12.15 10.52 4.73
C ALA A 98 -12.33 9.36 5.72
N LYS A 99 -13.54 9.17 6.27
CA LYS A 99 -13.86 8.08 7.18
C LYS A 99 -13.72 6.69 6.55
N GLU A 100 -14.17 6.52 5.30
CA GLU A 100 -13.98 5.25 4.55
C GLU A 100 -12.50 4.91 4.36
N VAL A 101 -11.69 5.91 4.00
CA VAL A 101 -10.25 5.72 3.78
C VAL A 101 -9.53 5.45 5.11
N ILE A 102 -9.93 6.12 6.20
CA ILE A 102 -9.43 5.83 7.56
C ILE A 102 -9.73 4.37 7.94
N ALA A 103 -10.95 3.90 7.72
CA ALA A 103 -11.31 2.51 7.99
C ALA A 103 -10.45 1.54 7.17
N SER A 104 -10.29 1.82 5.88
CA SER A 104 -9.45 1.00 4.98
C SER A 104 -7.98 0.99 5.42
N ALA A 105 -7.44 2.13 5.85
CA ALA A 105 -6.07 2.25 6.37
C ALA A 105 -5.88 1.44 7.66
N LYS A 106 -6.87 1.48 8.57
CA LYS A 106 -6.85 0.71 9.81
C LYS A 106 -6.81 -0.80 9.56
N GLU A 107 -7.53 -1.28 8.55
CA GLU A 107 -7.42 -2.69 8.14
C GLU A 107 -6.05 -3.00 7.55
N ALA A 108 -5.54 -2.16 6.64
CA ALA A 108 -4.24 -2.37 6.00
C ALA A 108 -3.07 -2.47 6.99
N VAL A 109 -3.08 -1.69 8.09
CA VAL A 109 -1.98 -1.71 9.08
C VAL A 109 -2.10 -2.77 10.17
N LYS A 110 -3.22 -3.51 10.23
CA LYS A 110 -3.41 -4.61 11.20
C LYS A 110 -2.68 -5.88 10.82
N GLU A 111 -2.52 -6.15 9.52
CA GLU A 111 -1.68 -7.24 8.98
C GLU A 111 -0.20 -7.02 9.28
#